data_AF-A0AAW2Q1I9-F1
#
_entry.id   AF-A0AAW2Q1I9-F1
#
_cell.length_a   1.000
_cell.length_b   1.000
_cell.length_c   1.000
_cell.angle_alpha   90.00
_cell.angle_beta   90.00
_cell.angle_gamma   90.00
#
_symmetry.space_group_name_H-M   'P 1'
#
loop_
_entity.id
_entity.type
_entity.pdbx_description
1 polymer ?
#
loop_
_entity_poly.entity_id
_entity_poly.type
_entity_poly.pdbx_seq_one_letter_code
_entity_poly.pdbx_strand_id
1 'polypeptide(L)'
;MKQLVAFGFWSWLFCVAITKSFGQNPPYKAVNLGGWLVVEGWMKPSLFDAIPNKDLLDGTQVQLKSTSLNMYLSVENGGGSALVANRPTASGWETFRLWRINESTFNFRVHNRDFIGVGSSDQGKSAFARATEAGEDETFVIVRNNGNPLRVRIRCSNGLYLQAVSGDSVRGDYGGSADDWSDQNPSVFQMSIVGTLQGEFQLTNGYGPDKAPSVMKNHWDTYIIADDFRFMSENGLTAVRIPVGWWIMHHPNPPKPFVGALCRH
;
A
#
# COMPACT_ATOMS: atom_id res chain seq x y z
N MET A 1 25.80 3.32 19.23
CA MET A 1 26.61 4.16 18.33
C MET A 1 25.84 4.31 17.02
N LYS A 2 25.19 5.45 16.77
CA LYS A 2 24.44 5.69 15.53
C LYS A 2 25.40 6.35 14.53
N GLN A 3 25.67 5.69 13.40
CA GLN A 3 26.51 6.24 12.34
C GLN A 3 25.68 7.14 11.42
N LEU A 4 26.21 8.32 11.08
CA LEU A 4 25.70 9.13 9.98
C LEU A 4 26.15 8.48 8.66
N VAL A 5 25.20 8.11 7.81
CA VAL A 5 25.47 7.68 6.45
C VAL A 5 25.07 8.81 5.51
N ALA A 6 26.04 9.43 4.84
CA ALA A 6 25.82 10.40 3.77
C ALA A 6 25.89 9.67 2.42
N PHE A 7 24.82 9.73 1.62
CA PHE A 7 24.82 9.21 0.25
C PHE A 7 25.04 10.35 -0.74
N GLY A 8 26.14 10.28 -1.49
CA GLY A 8 26.38 11.12 -2.66
C GLY A 8 25.86 10.43 -3.92
N PHE A 9 24.90 11.04 -4.62
CA PHE A 9 24.51 10.64 -5.96
C PHE A 9 25.50 11.20 -6.97
N TRP A 10 26.18 10.33 -7.70
CA TRP A 10 27.11 10.69 -8.77
C TRP A 10 26.34 10.72 -10.10
N SER A 11 26.00 11.91 -10.61
CA SER A 11 25.62 12.08 -12.01
C SER A 11 26.72 12.87 -12.73
N TRP A 12 27.29 12.26 -13.76
CA TRP A 12 28.25 12.89 -14.66
C TRP A 12 27.59 14.04 -15.44
N LEU A 13 27.97 15.26 -15.11
CA LEU A 13 27.87 16.44 -15.98
C LEU A 13 29.08 17.32 -15.66
N PHE A 14 30.00 17.42 -16.61
CA PHE A 14 31.16 18.30 -16.55
C PHE A 14 30.68 19.76 -16.66
N CYS A 15 30.35 20.38 -15.53
CA CYS A 15 30.27 21.83 -15.41
C CYS A 15 31.55 22.32 -14.72
N VAL A 16 32.45 22.95 -15.48
CA VAL A 16 33.51 23.78 -14.89
C VAL A 16 32.84 25.01 -14.29
N ALA A 17 32.40 24.90 -13.04
CA ALA A 17 31.99 26.03 -12.24
C ALA A 17 33.26 26.62 -11.61
N ILE A 18 33.67 27.81 -12.05
CA ILE A 18 34.60 28.64 -11.28
C ILE A 18 33.84 29.09 -10.03
N THR A 19 33.88 28.30 -8.96
CA THR A 19 33.39 28.73 -7.66
C THR A 19 34.36 29.73 -7.07
N LYS A 20 34.07 31.02 -7.22
CA LYS A 20 34.48 31.98 -6.20
C LYS A 20 33.81 31.54 -4.91
N SER A 21 34.59 30.97 -3.99
CA SER A 21 34.18 30.74 -2.62
C SER A 21 33.93 32.09 -1.95
N PHE A 22 32.74 32.66 -2.16
CA PHE A 22 32.19 33.60 -1.19
C PHE A 22 31.93 32.78 0.06
N GLY A 23 32.83 32.91 1.04
CA GLY A 23 32.64 32.42 2.38
C GLY A 23 31.38 33.06 2.96
N GLN A 24 30.28 32.34 2.85
CA GLN A 24 29.10 32.52 3.67
C GLN A 24 28.86 31.13 4.25
N ASN A 25 29.42 30.87 5.43
CA ASN A 25 28.88 29.81 6.27
C ASN A 25 27.39 30.15 6.42
N PRO A 26 26.46 29.32 5.92
CA PRO A 26 25.05 29.63 6.09
C PRO A 26 24.78 29.83 7.59
N PRO A 27 24.03 30.87 7.97
CA PRO A 27 23.81 31.20 9.39
C PRO A 27 23.07 30.11 10.16
N TYR A 28 22.54 29.11 9.45
CA TYR A 28 21.78 28.00 10.01
C TYR A 28 22.43 26.67 9.65
N LYS A 29 22.70 25.85 10.66
CA LYS A 29 23.03 24.43 10.50
C LYS A 29 21.79 23.64 10.87
N ALA A 30 21.10 23.11 9.87
CA ALA A 30 19.77 22.55 10.04
C ALA A 30 19.72 21.05 9.75
N VAL A 31 18.81 20.35 10.42
CA VAL A 31 18.46 18.94 10.13
C VAL A 31 16.95 18.77 9.92
N ASN A 32 16.59 17.76 9.14
CA ASN A 32 15.19 17.37 8.94
C ASN A 32 14.82 16.26 9.92
N LEU A 33 13.78 16.46 10.72
CA LEU A 33 13.26 15.45 11.65
C LEU A 33 12.20 14.59 10.96
N GLY A 34 12.61 13.94 9.88
CA GLY A 34 11.78 13.01 9.12
C GLY A 34 11.38 11.79 9.95
N GLY A 35 10.19 11.25 9.67
CA GLY A 35 9.66 10.12 10.42
C GLY A 35 9.12 10.45 11.81
N TRP A 36 9.18 11.69 12.30
CA TRP A 36 8.71 12.03 13.66
C TRP A 36 7.19 12.25 13.73
N LEU A 37 6.70 13.41 13.28
CA LEU A 37 5.26 13.71 13.27
C LEU A 37 4.55 13.20 12.01
N VAL A 38 5.32 12.79 11.00
CA VAL A 38 4.84 12.12 9.79
C VAL A 38 5.68 10.87 9.61
N VAL A 39 5.07 9.70 9.69
CA VAL A 39 5.80 8.43 9.59
C VAL A 39 6.10 8.06 8.14
N GLU A 40 7.34 7.61 7.92
CA GLU A 40 7.85 7.12 6.65
C GLU A 40 8.51 5.75 6.85
N GLY A 41 8.04 4.73 6.13
CA GLY A 41 8.51 3.35 6.28
C GLY A 41 9.96 3.13 5.89
N TRP A 42 10.51 3.94 4.99
CA TRP A 42 11.93 3.86 4.65
C TRP A 42 12.85 4.33 5.80
N MET A 43 12.35 5.20 6.70
CA MET A 43 13.10 5.65 7.89
C MET A 43 12.89 4.72 9.08
N LYS A 44 11.64 4.26 9.28
CA LYS A 44 11.28 3.38 10.41
C LYS A 44 10.44 2.18 9.92
N PRO A 45 11.04 1.23 9.19
CA PRO A 45 10.30 0.11 8.61
C PRO A 45 9.70 -0.80 9.68
N SER A 46 10.35 -0.90 10.85
CA SER A 46 9.91 -1.77 11.94
C SER A 46 8.54 -1.41 12.51
N LEU A 47 8.04 -0.18 12.28
CA LEU A 47 6.69 0.18 12.72
C LEU A 47 5.61 -0.63 11.99
N PHE A 48 5.91 -1.14 10.79
CA PHE A 48 4.96 -1.87 9.96
C PHE A 48 5.03 -3.40 10.20
N ASP A 49 5.99 -3.89 10.97
CA ASP A 49 6.28 -5.33 11.06
C ASP A 49 5.18 -6.15 11.73
N ALA A 50 4.46 -5.56 12.69
CA ALA A 50 3.38 -6.24 13.41
C ALA A 50 2.02 -6.13 12.71
N ILE A 51 1.95 -5.49 11.53
CA ILE A 51 0.70 -5.39 10.77
C ILE A 51 0.42 -6.73 10.06
N PRO A 52 -0.75 -7.36 10.26
CA PRO A 52 -1.14 -8.55 9.50
C PRO A 52 -1.22 -8.24 8.00
N ASN A 53 -0.67 -9.12 7.16
CA ASN A 53 -0.56 -8.88 5.71
C ASN A 53 0.04 -7.50 5.38
N LYS A 54 1.16 -7.14 6.03
CA LYS A 54 1.88 -5.86 5.82
C LYS A 54 2.38 -5.63 4.39
N ASP A 55 2.38 -6.66 3.58
CA ASP A 55 2.71 -6.61 2.16
C ASP A 55 1.49 -6.30 1.28
N LEU A 56 0.28 -6.26 1.86
CA LEU A 56 -0.98 -5.85 1.24
C LEU A 56 -1.57 -4.61 1.92
N LEU A 57 -0.74 -3.61 2.24
CA LEU A 57 -1.23 -2.35 2.79
C LEU A 57 -2.01 -1.56 1.73
N ASP A 58 -2.78 -0.58 2.18
CA ASP A 58 -3.57 0.26 1.28
C ASP A 58 -2.70 0.91 0.18
N GLY A 59 -3.16 0.82 -1.06
CA GLY A 59 -2.46 1.33 -2.24
C GLY A 59 -1.41 0.40 -2.83
N THR A 60 -1.19 -0.79 -2.23
CA THR A 60 -0.32 -1.83 -2.80
C THR A 60 -0.81 -2.21 -4.19
N GLN A 61 0.13 -2.32 -5.13
CA GLN A 61 -0.13 -2.72 -6.51
C GLN A 61 0.16 -4.21 -6.67
N VAL A 62 -0.82 -4.95 -7.18
CA VAL A 62 -0.74 -6.40 -7.38
C VAL A 62 -1.10 -6.77 -8.81
N GLN A 63 -0.51 -7.85 -9.28
CA GLN A 63 -0.85 -8.52 -10.52
C GLN A 63 -1.28 -9.94 -10.19
N LEU A 64 -2.26 -10.46 -10.93
CA LEU A 64 -2.85 -11.77 -10.69
C LEU A 64 -2.75 -12.60 -11.96
N LYS A 65 -2.10 -13.76 -11.87
CA LYS A 65 -1.96 -14.70 -12.97
C LYS A 65 -2.76 -15.96 -12.67
N SER A 66 -3.70 -16.33 -13.53
CA SER A 66 -4.40 -17.60 -13.46
C SER A 66 -3.41 -18.75 -13.60
N THR A 67 -3.42 -19.71 -12.68
CA THR A 67 -2.55 -20.89 -12.76
C THR A 67 -3.00 -21.86 -13.84
N SER A 68 -4.32 -21.97 -14.06
CA SER A 68 -4.90 -22.89 -15.04
C SER A 68 -4.69 -22.43 -16.48
N LEU A 69 -4.83 -21.12 -16.73
CA LEU A 69 -4.66 -20.53 -18.06
C LEU A 69 -3.23 -20.03 -18.31
N ASN A 70 -2.42 -19.86 -17.27
CA ASN A 70 -1.10 -19.25 -17.32
C ASN A 70 -1.11 -17.82 -17.93
N MET A 71 -2.22 -17.09 -17.71
CA MET A 71 -2.47 -15.75 -18.22
C MET A 71 -2.81 -14.78 -17.08
N TYR A 72 -2.47 -13.51 -17.26
CA TYR A 72 -2.77 -12.43 -16.32
C TYR A 72 -4.20 -11.93 -16.46
N LEU A 73 -4.79 -11.60 -15.31
CA LEU A 73 -6.02 -10.85 -15.24
C LEU A 73 -5.79 -9.43 -15.75
N SER A 74 -6.70 -8.95 -16.58
CA SER A 74 -6.66 -7.62 -17.17
C SER A 74 -8.07 -7.09 -17.36
N VAL A 75 -8.20 -5.77 -17.39
CA VAL A 75 -9.44 -5.11 -17.75
C VAL A 75 -9.22 -4.35 -19.04
N GLU A 76 -9.96 -4.74 -20.07
CA GLU A 76 -9.85 -4.13 -21.39
C GLU A 76 -10.13 -2.62 -21.31
N ASN A 77 -9.36 -1.82 -22.03
CA ASN A 77 -9.39 -0.36 -22.00
C ASN A 77 -9.03 0.27 -20.63
N GLY A 78 -8.50 -0.51 -19.68
CA GLY A 78 -8.09 -0.04 -18.36
C GLY A 78 -9.24 0.23 -17.37
N GLY A 79 -10.50 -0.02 -17.76
CA GLY A 79 -11.72 0.19 -16.96
C GLY A 79 -12.97 0.31 -17.83
N GLY A 80 -14.15 0.21 -17.21
CA GLY A 80 -15.46 0.26 -17.87
C GLY A 80 -15.93 -1.05 -18.54
N SER A 81 -15.12 -2.11 -18.49
CA SER A 81 -15.34 -3.35 -19.24
C SER A 81 -15.36 -4.60 -18.34
N ALA A 82 -15.48 -5.78 -18.97
CA ALA A 82 -15.39 -7.05 -18.28
C ALA A 82 -13.94 -7.36 -17.87
N LEU A 83 -13.78 -8.07 -16.76
CA LEU A 83 -12.50 -8.63 -16.33
C LEU A 83 -12.19 -9.89 -17.15
N VAL A 84 -11.02 -9.93 -17.76
CA VAL A 84 -10.55 -11.02 -18.63
C VAL A 84 -9.24 -11.59 -18.11
N ALA A 85 -8.84 -12.76 -18.61
CA ALA A 85 -7.65 -13.50 -18.23
C ALA A 85 -6.85 -13.94 -19.49
N ASN A 86 -6.55 -13.02 -20.39
CA ASN A 86 -5.98 -13.32 -21.72
C ASN A 86 -4.57 -12.73 -21.96
N ARG A 87 -3.93 -12.15 -20.94
CA ARG A 87 -2.65 -11.44 -21.12
C ARG A 87 -1.46 -12.33 -20.80
N PRO A 88 -0.50 -12.55 -21.72
CA PRO A 88 0.66 -13.39 -21.44
C PRO A 88 1.71 -12.67 -20.56
N THR A 89 1.72 -11.35 -20.60
CA THR A 89 2.64 -10.48 -19.85
C THR A 89 1.85 -9.38 -19.15
N ALA A 90 2.31 -9.00 -17.97
CA ALA A 90 1.69 -7.93 -17.19
C ALA A 90 2.37 -6.58 -17.44
N SER A 91 1.56 -5.55 -17.59
CA SER A 91 1.96 -4.16 -17.72
C SER A 91 0.98 -3.28 -16.93
N GLY A 92 0.43 -2.22 -17.54
CA GLY A 92 -0.44 -1.27 -16.85
C GLY A 92 -1.84 -1.81 -16.53
N TRP A 93 -2.50 -2.47 -17.48
CA TRP A 93 -3.91 -2.89 -17.34
C TRP A 93 -4.09 -4.13 -16.47
N GLU A 94 -3.02 -4.91 -16.30
CA GLU A 94 -2.97 -6.11 -15.45
C GLU A 94 -2.61 -5.76 -13.99
N THR A 95 -2.31 -4.49 -13.71
CA THR A 95 -1.90 -4.03 -12.39
C THR A 95 -3.08 -3.38 -11.67
N PHE A 96 -3.47 -3.99 -10.54
CA PHE A 96 -4.57 -3.54 -9.70
C PHE A 96 -4.06 -2.92 -8.42
N ARG A 97 -4.66 -1.79 -8.01
CA ARG A 97 -4.37 -1.17 -6.73
C ARG A 97 -5.34 -1.66 -5.67
N LEU A 98 -4.81 -2.16 -4.57
CA LEU A 98 -5.61 -2.60 -3.43
C LEU A 98 -6.11 -1.40 -2.64
N TRP A 99 -7.40 -1.38 -2.37
CA TRP A 99 -8.03 -0.52 -1.39
C TRP A 99 -8.34 -1.35 -0.16
N ARG A 100 -7.59 -1.14 0.94
CA ARG A 100 -7.64 -1.99 2.12
C ARG A 100 -8.77 -1.56 3.06
N ILE A 101 -9.71 -2.47 3.29
CA ILE A 101 -10.80 -2.28 4.24
C ILE A 101 -10.37 -2.79 5.63
N ASN A 102 -9.82 -4.01 5.69
CA ASN A 102 -9.31 -4.62 6.91
C ASN A 102 -8.15 -5.59 6.60
N GLU A 103 -7.82 -6.50 7.53
CA GLU A 103 -6.70 -7.44 7.42
C GLU A 103 -6.73 -8.34 6.18
N SER A 104 -7.93 -8.74 5.73
CA SER A 104 -8.12 -9.70 4.64
C SER A 104 -9.06 -9.21 3.54
N THR A 105 -9.81 -8.13 3.79
CA THR A 105 -10.84 -7.60 2.90
C THR A 105 -10.33 -6.37 2.15
N PHE A 106 -10.52 -6.38 0.83
CA PHE A 106 -10.01 -5.39 -0.10
C PHE A 106 -11.01 -5.13 -1.23
N ASN A 107 -10.95 -3.92 -1.78
CA ASN A 107 -11.48 -3.64 -3.12
C ASN A 107 -10.30 -3.55 -4.09
N PHE A 108 -10.52 -3.93 -5.34
CA PHE A 108 -9.51 -3.81 -6.39
C PHE A 108 -9.83 -2.64 -7.29
N ARG A 109 -8.91 -1.70 -7.41
CA ARG A 109 -9.05 -0.54 -8.28
C ARG A 109 -8.22 -0.70 -9.54
N VAL A 110 -8.84 -0.49 -10.69
CA VAL A 110 -8.21 -0.60 -12.01
C VAL A 110 -7.59 0.73 -12.45
N HIS A 111 -6.93 0.75 -13.61
CA HIS A 111 -6.20 1.90 -14.13
C HIS A 111 -7.07 3.17 -14.26
N ASN A 112 -8.29 3.04 -14.80
CA ASN A 112 -9.24 4.15 -14.96
C ASN A 112 -9.99 4.50 -13.68
N ARG A 113 -9.52 4.01 -12.52
CA ARG A 113 -10.03 4.32 -11.18
C ARG A 113 -11.34 3.64 -10.78
N ASP A 114 -11.94 2.85 -11.66
CA ASP A 114 -13.09 2.01 -11.35
C ASP A 114 -12.70 0.86 -10.40
N PHE A 115 -13.68 0.31 -9.72
CA PHE A 115 -13.56 -0.87 -8.88
C PHE A 115 -14.01 -2.11 -9.64
N ILE A 116 -13.27 -3.21 -9.44
CA ILE A 116 -13.70 -4.54 -9.86
C ILE A 116 -14.89 -4.94 -8.99
N GLY A 117 -15.93 -5.47 -9.60
CA GLY A 117 -17.10 -6.03 -8.93
C GLY A 117 -17.54 -7.33 -9.61
N VAL A 118 -18.30 -8.14 -8.87
CA VAL A 118 -18.98 -9.33 -9.38
C VAL A 118 -20.46 -9.15 -9.15
N GLY A 119 -21.26 -9.22 -10.22
CA GLY A 119 -22.69 -9.00 -10.13
C GLY A 119 -23.45 -10.20 -9.55
N SER A 120 -24.58 -9.89 -8.94
CA SER A 120 -25.38 -10.85 -8.16
C SER A 120 -26.43 -11.66 -8.96
N SER A 121 -26.58 -11.45 -10.28
CA SER A 121 -27.54 -12.20 -11.14
C SER A 121 -26.87 -13.32 -11.96
N ASP A 122 -27.63 -14.26 -12.54
CA ASP A 122 -27.04 -15.42 -13.25
C ASP A 122 -26.28 -15.10 -14.54
N GLN A 123 -26.58 -13.98 -15.22
CA GLN A 123 -25.70 -13.34 -16.22
C GLN A 123 -24.70 -12.36 -15.57
N GLY A 124 -24.97 -11.97 -14.32
CA GLY A 124 -24.21 -11.04 -13.49
C GLY A 124 -23.01 -11.62 -12.74
N LYS A 125 -22.84 -12.95 -12.64
CA LYS A 125 -21.66 -13.54 -11.97
C LYS A 125 -20.34 -13.26 -12.69
N SER A 126 -20.38 -12.62 -13.86
CA SER A 126 -19.19 -12.15 -14.57
C SER A 126 -18.56 -10.99 -13.81
N ALA A 127 -17.23 -11.01 -13.70
CA ALA A 127 -16.50 -9.91 -13.11
C ALA A 127 -16.40 -8.72 -14.09
N PHE A 128 -16.60 -7.52 -13.58
CA PHE A 128 -16.54 -6.26 -14.34
C PHE A 128 -15.80 -5.20 -13.55
N ALA A 129 -15.34 -4.14 -14.22
CA ALA A 129 -14.72 -2.99 -13.56
C ALA A 129 -15.41 -1.69 -14.00
N ARG A 130 -16.62 -1.45 -13.51
CA ARG A 130 -17.47 -0.31 -13.89
C ARG A 130 -17.90 0.57 -12.73
N ALA A 131 -17.68 0.11 -11.51
CA ALA A 131 -18.16 0.78 -10.31
C ALA A 131 -17.21 1.95 -9.97
N THR A 132 -17.74 3.17 -9.90
CA THR A 132 -16.96 4.35 -9.50
C THR A 132 -16.80 4.46 -7.98
N GLU A 133 -17.64 3.75 -7.24
CA GLU A 133 -17.63 3.64 -5.79
C GLU A 133 -17.66 2.15 -5.40
N ALA A 134 -17.02 1.80 -4.29
CA ALA A 134 -16.98 0.42 -3.83
C ALA A 134 -18.22 0.11 -2.98
N GLY A 135 -18.98 -0.92 -3.37
CA GLY A 135 -20.08 -1.49 -2.60
C GLY A 135 -19.81 -2.92 -2.14
N GLU A 136 -20.88 -3.65 -1.84
CA GLU A 136 -20.81 -5.06 -1.43
C GLU A 136 -20.31 -5.95 -2.58
N ASP A 137 -20.71 -5.68 -3.82
CA ASP A 137 -20.32 -6.46 -5.02
C ASP A 137 -18.85 -6.24 -5.42
N GLU A 138 -18.22 -5.15 -4.98
CA GLU A 138 -16.80 -4.79 -5.20
C GLU A 138 -15.88 -5.24 -4.05
N THR A 139 -16.45 -5.85 -3.02
CA THR A 139 -15.73 -6.27 -1.82
C THR A 139 -15.25 -7.71 -1.93
N PHE A 140 -13.95 -7.92 -1.74
CA PHE A 140 -13.33 -9.23 -1.84
C PHE A 140 -12.48 -9.57 -0.63
N VAL A 141 -12.36 -10.86 -0.33
CA VAL A 141 -11.41 -11.38 0.64
C VAL A 141 -10.28 -12.10 -0.08
N ILE A 142 -9.04 -11.67 0.15
CA ILE A 142 -7.86 -12.36 -0.38
C ILE A 142 -7.50 -13.49 0.58
N VAL A 143 -7.71 -14.73 0.12
CA VAL A 143 -7.33 -15.94 0.85
C VAL A 143 -5.99 -16.41 0.34
N ARG A 144 -4.99 -16.47 1.21
CA ARG A 144 -3.63 -16.94 0.90
C ARG A 144 -3.49 -18.42 1.22
N ASN A 145 -2.73 -19.14 0.39
CA ASN A 145 -2.36 -20.52 0.70
C ASN A 145 -1.31 -20.55 1.83
N ASN A 146 -1.46 -21.48 2.78
CA ASN A 146 -0.57 -21.59 3.94
C ASN A 146 0.88 -21.97 3.59
N GLY A 147 1.09 -22.75 2.52
CA GLY A 147 2.42 -23.17 2.07
C GLY A 147 3.10 -22.16 1.15
N ASN A 148 2.32 -21.43 0.34
CA ASN A 148 2.81 -20.37 -0.52
C ASN A 148 1.86 -19.16 -0.49
N PRO A 149 2.18 -18.09 0.27
CA PRO A 149 1.28 -16.94 0.44
C PRO A 149 1.06 -16.11 -0.82
N LEU A 150 1.89 -16.31 -1.86
CA LEU A 150 1.69 -15.69 -3.17
C LEU A 150 0.70 -16.48 -4.05
N ARG A 151 0.32 -17.70 -3.66
CA ARG A 151 -0.84 -18.37 -4.25
C ARG A 151 -2.09 -17.94 -3.49
N VAL A 152 -3.02 -17.34 -4.21
CA VAL A 152 -4.21 -16.74 -3.62
C VAL A 152 -5.47 -17.19 -4.32
N ARG A 153 -6.58 -17.13 -3.58
CA ARG A 153 -7.93 -17.19 -4.08
C ARG A 153 -8.65 -15.92 -3.65
N ILE A 154 -9.53 -15.42 -4.51
CA ILE A 154 -10.29 -14.20 -4.24
C ILE A 154 -11.72 -14.60 -3.96
N ARG A 155 -12.16 -14.44 -2.72
CA ARG A 155 -13.54 -14.73 -2.31
C ARG A 155 -14.39 -13.49 -2.52
N CYS A 156 -15.51 -13.64 -3.21
CA CYS A 156 -16.50 -12.60 -3.45
C CYS A 156 -17.44 -12.45 -2.24
N SER A 157 -18.21 -11.36 -2.19
CA SER A 157 -19.22 -11.09 -1.16
C SER A 157 -20.33 -12.15 -1.10
N ASN A 158 -20.66 -12.77 -2.23
CA ASN A 158 -21.58 -13.90 -2.32
C ASN A 158 -21.06 -15.20 -1.66
N GLY A 159 -19.83 -15.19 -1.13
CA GLY A 159 -19.20 -16.32 -0.43
C GLY A 159 -18.47 -17.32 -1.32
N LEU A 160 -18.60 -17.21 -2.65
CA LEU A 160 -17.93 -18.03 -3.67
C LEU A 160 -16.59 -17.41 -4.08
N TYR A 161 -15.80 -18.14 -4.87
CA TYR A 161 -14.51 -17.65 -5.37
C TYR A 161 -14.56 -17.15 -6.80
N LEU A 162 -13.70 -16.17 -7.09
CA LEU A 162 -13.37 -15.74 -8.44
C LEU A 162 -12.65 -16.87 -9.18
N GLN A 163 -13.05 -17.12 -10.43
CA GLN A 163 -12.45 -18.10 -11.33
C GLN A 163 -12.24 -17.54 -12.73
N ALA A 164 -11.11 -17.89 -13.33
CA ALA A 164 -10.84 -17.66 -14.74
C ALA A 164 -11.30 -18.88 -15.55
N VAL A 165 -12.50 -18.80 -16.12
CA VAL A 165 -13.14 -19.90 -16.86
C VAL A 165 -12.49 -20.05 -18.24
N SER A 166 -12.22 -18.93 -18.89
CA SER A 166 -11.51 -18.85 -20.17
C SER A 166 -10.76 -17.53 -20.27
N GLY A 167 -9.97 -17.34 -21.32
CA GLY A 167 -9.22 -16.11 -21.55
C GLY A 167 -10.09 -14.84 -21.52
N ASP A 168 -11.35 -14.95 -21.98
CA ASP A 168 -12.27 -13.81 -22.08
C ASP A 168 -13.40 -13.86 -21.05
N SER A 169 -13.35 -14.79 -20.08
CA SER A 169 -14.40 -14.92 -19.07
C SER A 169 -13.84 -15.21 -17.67
N VAL A 170 -14.00 -14.23 -16.79
CA VAL A 170 -13.74 -14.34 -15.35
C VAL A 170 -15.06 -14.17 -14.60
N ARG A 171 -15.33 -15.07 -13.63
CA ARG A 171 -16.61 -15.13 -12.90
C ARG A 171 -16.41 -15.35 -11.42
N GLY A 172 -17.29 -14.85 -10.56
CA GLY A 172 -17.25 -15.02 -9.11
C GLY A 172 -18.23 -16.07 -8.58
N ASP A 173 -18.26 -17.25 -9.19
CA ASP A 173 -19.23 -18.31 -8.92
C ASP A 173 -18.62 -19.69 -8.65
N TYR A 174 -17.32 -19.73 -8.37
CA TYR A 174 -16.64 -20.99 -8.07
C TYR A 174 -17.00 -21.49 -6.66
N GLY A 175 -17.77 -22.57 -6.61
CA GLY A 175 -18.15 -23.29 -5.39
C GLY A 175 -17.46 -24.64 -5.21
N GLY A 176 -16.34 -24.89 -5.91
CA GLY A 176 -15.58 -26.13 -5.79
C GLY A 176 -14.81 -26.24 -4.46
N SER A 177 -14.02 -27.30 -4.31
CA SER A 177 -13.32 -27.59 -3.05
C SER A 177 -12.43 -26.42 -2.59
N ALA A 178 -12.58 -26.04 -1.32
CA ALA A 178 -11.76 -25.02 -0.66
C ALA A 178 -10.29 -25.43 -0.54
N ASP A 179 -10.02 -26.74 -0.55
CA ASP A 179 -8.69 -27.31 -0.29
C ASP A 179 -7.89 -27.60 -1.58
N ASP A 180 -8.50 -27.44 -2.75
CA ASP A 180 -7.85 -27.74 -4.04
C ASP A 180 -6.99 -26.57 -4.57
N TRP A 181 -5.74 -26.49 -4.15
CA TRP A 181 -4.81 -25.45 -4.61
C TRP A 181 -3.99 -25.85 -5.86
N SER A 182 -4.45 -26.84 -6.62
CA SER A 182 -3.74 -27.33 -7.82
C SER A 182 -3.69 -26.28 -8.93
N ASP A 183 -2.71 -26.40 -9.82
CA ASP A 183 -2.55 -25.47 -10.96
C ASP A 183 -3.73 -25.54 -11.94
N GLN A 184 -4.42 -26.68 -11.99
CA GLN A 184 -5.59 -26.90 -12.85
C GLN A 184 -6.85 -26.23 -12.31
N ASN A 185 -6.85 -25.80 -11.05
CA ASN A 185 -8.01 -25.15 -10.45
C ASN A 185 -8.19 -23.73 -11.00
N PRO A 186 -9.35 -23.38 -11.60
CA PRO A 186 -9.56 -22.09 -12.24
C PRO A 186 -9.70 -20.92 -11.25
N SER A 187 -9.86 -21.20 -9.95
CA SER A 187 -9.96 -20.18 -8.89
C SER A 187 -8.61 -19.78 -8.27
N VAL A 188 -7.53 -20.49 -8.62
CA VAL A 188 -6.21 -20.24 -8.05
C VAL A 188 -5.45 -19.24 -8.92
N PHE A 189 -4.91 -18.21 -8.26
CA PHE A 189 -4.11 -17.17 -8.88
C PHE A 189 -2.73 -17.10 -8.22
N GLN A 190 -1.71 -16.99 -9.04
CA GLN A 190 -0.38 -16.56 -8.61
C GLN A 190 -0.38 -15.02 -8.55
N MET A 191 -0.25 -14.48 -7.35
CA MET A 191 -0.16 -13.05 -7.09
C MET A 191 1.29 -12.58 -7.10
N SER A 192 1.53 -11.45 -7.74
CA SER A 192 2.80 -10.72 -7.72
C SER A 192 2.57 -9.33 -7.15
N ILE A 193 3.42 -8.91 -6.20
CA ILE A 193 3.38 -7.57 -5.62
C ILE A 193 4.35 -6.70 -6.42
N VAL A 194 3.82 -5.67 -7.09
CA VAL A 194 4.58 -4.79 -7.99
C VAL A 194 5.17 -3.61 -7.23
N GLY A 195 4.41 -3.06 -6.29
CA GLY A 195 4.83 -1.90 -5.51
C GLY A 195 4.01 -1.75 -4.24
N THR A 196 4.66 -1.31 -3.18
CA THR A 196 4.03 -1.07 -1.87
C THR A 196 4.20 0.39 -1.48
N LEU A 197 3.31 0.88 -0.61
CA LEU A 197 3.41 2.20 0.00
C LEU A 197 3.57 2.02 1.51
N GLN A 198 4.42 2.83 2.13
CA GLN A 198 4.67 2.78 3.56
C GLN A 198 4.72 4.20 4.14
N GLY A 199 3.56 4.87 4.17
CA GLY A 199 3.38 6.13 4.89
C GLY A 199 2.53 5.97 6.14
N GLU A 200 2.31 7.07 6.86
CA GLU A 200 1.43 7.11 8.04
C GLU A 200 0.00 6.64 7.73
N PHE A 201 -0.52 6.94 6.53
CA PHE A 201 -1.83 6.44 6.12
C PHE A 201 -1.86 4.91 6.11
N GLN A 202 -0.86 4.25 5.49
CA GLN A 202 -0.79 2.78 5.46
C GLN A 202 -0.57 2.20 6.85
N LEU A 203 0.21 2.86 7.70
CA LEU A 203 0.45 2.42 9.07
C LEU A 203 -0.84 2.44 9.89
N THR A 204 -1.54 3.58 9.88
CA THR A 204 -2.75 3.79 10.68
C THR A 204 -3.94 2.98 10.14
N ASN A 205 -4.11 2.88 8.82
CA ASN A 205 -5.09 1.98 8.20
C ASN A 205 -4.77 0.51 8.53
N GLY A 206 -3.50 0.11 8.49
CA GLY A 206 -3.07 -1.27 8.71
C GLY A 206 -3.28 -1.75 10.16
N TYR A 207 -2.99 -0.91 11.15
CA TYR A 207 -3.28 -1.22 12.57
C TYR A 207 -4.75 -1.06 12.94
N GLY A 208 -5.52 -0.29 12.16
CA GLY A 208 -6.91 0.03 12.46
C GLY A 208 -7.06 1.05 13.59
N PRO A 209 -8.30 1.51 13.83
CA PRO A 209 -8.59 2.63 14.73
C PRO A 209 -8.23 2.38 16.20
N ASP A 210 -8.21 1.12 16.63
CA ASP A 210 -8.01 0.76 18.04
C ASP A 210 -6.52 0.69 18.42
N LYS A 211 -5.69 0.10 17.55
CA LYS A 211 -4.26 -0.11 17.82
C LYS A 211 -3.41 1.07 17.34
N ALA A 212 -3.77 1.72 16.22
CA ALA A 212 -2.97 2.78 15.63
C ALA A 212 -2.64 3.92 16.62
N PRO A 213 -3.57 4.41 17.48
CA PRO A 213 -3.25 5.48 18.43
C PRO A 213 -2.14 5.12 19.42
N SER A 214 -2.15 3.89 19.94
CA SER A 214 -1.12 3.42 20.87
C SER A 214 0.26 3.31 20.21
N VAL A 215 0.31 2.80 18.97
CA VAL A 215 1.55 2.65 18.19
C VAL A 215 2.14 4.02 17.87
N MET A 216 1.30 4.95 17.39
CA MET A 216 1.72 6.32 17.06
C MET A 216 2.20 7.07 18.30
N LYS A 217 1.48 6.97 19.42
CA LYS A 217 1.88 7.59 20.68
C LYS A 217 3.24 7.08 21.16
N ASN A 218 3.43 5.76 21.18
CA ASN A 218 4.71 5.17 21.56
C ASN A 218 5.86 5.62 20.65
N HIS A 219 5.60 5.74 19.34
CA HIS A 219 6.57 6.25 18.40
C HIS A 219 6.95 7.71 18.70
N TRP A 220 5.97 8.59 18.89
CA TRP A 220 6.25 10.00 19.24
C TRP A 220 6.99 10.16 20.57
N ASP A 221 6.65 9.33 21.57
CA ASP A 221 7.27 9.37 22.90
C ASP A 221 8.72 8.82 22.90
N THR A 222 9.16 8.08 21.88
CA THR A 222 10.46 7.37 21.88
C THR A 222 11.38 7.68 20.69
N TYR A 223 10.87 8.26 19.60
CA TYR A 223 11.64 8.43 18.37
C TYR A 223 12.55 9.66 18.37
N ILE A 224 12.02 10.83 18.72
CA ILE A 224 12.78 12.07 18.92
C ILE A 224 12.39 12.64 20.29
N ILE A 225 13.35 12.72 21.19
CA ILE A 225 13.16 13.17 22.57
C ILE A 225 14.05 14.37 22.92
N ALA A 226 13.88 14.93 24.11
CA ALA A 226 14.63 16.12 24.56
C ALA A 226 16.15 15.94 24.48
N ASP A 227 16.65 14.72 24.75
CA ASP A 227 18.08 14.41 24.65
C ASP A 227 18.60 14.48 23.20
N ASP A 228 17.79 14.17 22.20
CA ASP A 228 18.19 14.32 20.79
C ASP A 228 18.35 15.80 20.44
N PHE A 229 17.49 16.69 20.94
CA PHE A 229 17.64 18.14 20.76
C PHE A 229 18.89 18.67 21.48
N ARG A 230 19.19 18.18 22.68
CA ARG A 230 20.43 18.53 23.40
C ARG A 230 21.64 18.12 22.58
N PHE A 231 21.66 16.88 22.08
CA PHE A 231 22.71 16.37 21.20
C PHE A 231 22.87 17.24 19.94
N MET A 232 21.78 17.62 19.28
CA MET A 232 21.82 18.50 18.11
C MET A 232 22.45 19.86 18.45
N SER A 233 22.03 20.48 19.55
CA SER A 233 22.53 21.77 19.99
C SER A 233 24.02 21.73 20.37
N GLU A 234 24.45 20.71 21.12
CA GLU A 234 25.86 20.51 21.51
C GLU A 234 26.77 20.31 20.28
N ASN A 235 26.25 19.75 19.20
CA ASN A 235 26.95 19.58 17.93
C ASN A 235 26.80 20.79 16.98
N GLY A 236 26.27 21.91 17.47
CA GLY A 236 26.21 23.17 16.75
C GLY A 236 25.11 23.25 15.68
N LEU A 237 24.10 22.38 15.72
CA LEU A 237 22.88 22.57 14.92
C LEU A 237 22.03 23.68 15.53
N THR A 238 21.57 24.60 14.70
CA THR A 238 20.86 25.82 15.12
C THR A 238 19.42 25.91 14.60
N ALA A 239 19.00 24.95 13.77
CA ALA A 239 17.63 24.89 13.26
C ALA A 239 17.18 23.43 13.00
N VAL A 240 15.87 23.21 13.01
CA VAL A 240 15.26 21.94 12.60
C VAL A 240 14.09 22.21 11.67
N ARG A 241 13.88 21.32 10.69
CA ARG A 241 12.64 21.27 9.91
C ARG A 241 11.84 20.05 10.34
N ILE A 242 10.59 20.29 10.72
CA ILE A 242 9.66 19.25 11.16
C ILE A 242 8.58 19.13 10.09
N PRO A 243 8.46 17.98 9.41
CA PRO A 243 7.29 17.70 8.57
C PRO A 243 6.04 17.60 9.44
N VAL A 244 4.97 18.29 9.06
CA VAL A 244 3.68 18.25 9.75
C VAL A 244 2.62 17.81 8.74
N GLY A 245 1.89 16.75 9.06
CA GLY A 245 0.80 16.26 8.23
C GLY A 245 -0.38 17.23 8.28
N TRP A 246 -1.04 17.46 7.13
CA TRP A 246 -2.18 18.38 7.04
C TRP A 246 -3.33 18.01 7.98
N TRP A 247 -3.49 16.71 8.27
CA TRP A 247 -4.56 16.18 9.14
C TRP A 247 -4.44 16.67 10.58
N ILE A 248 -3.26 17.10 11.03
CA ILE A 248 -3.04 17.65 12.38
C ILE A 248 -3.87 18.92 12.60
N MET A 249 -4.19 19.68 11.55
CA MET A 249 -5.05 20.86 11.63
C MET A 249 -6.48 20.57 12.10
N HIS A 250 -6.91 19.31 12.02
CA HIS A 250 -8.24 18.87 12.41
C HIS A 250 -8.27 18.26 13.82
N HIS A 251 -7.24 18.51 14.64
CA HIS A 251 -7.19 18.06 16.03
C HIS A 251 -8.41 18.57 16.83
N PRO A 252 -8.99 17.76 17.74
CA PRO A 252 -8.59 16.40 18.14
C PRO A 252 -9.06 15.27 17.23
N ASN A 253 -9.85 15.57 16.19
CA ASN A 253 -10.56 14.58 15.38
C ASN A 253 -10.11 14.65 13.90
N PRO A 254 -8.86 14.22 13.58
CA PRO A 254 -8.43 14.18 12.19
C PRO A 254 -9.28 13.21 11.36
N PRO A 255 -9.31 13.39 10.04
CA PRO A 255 -9.97 12.46 9.15
C PRO A 255 -9.35 11.07 9.29
N LYS A 256 -10.19 10.04 9.40
CA LYS A 256 -9.75 8.65 9.43
C LYS A 256 -8.95 8.32 8.16
N PRO A 257 -7.92 7.46 8.23
CA PRO A 257 -7.45 6.69 9.38
C PRO A 257 -6.43 7.42 10.26
N PHE A 258 -6.11 8.69 9.96
CA PHE A 258 -5.05 9.41 10.66
C PHE A 258 -5.34 9.52 12.16
N VAL A 259 -4.27 9.50 12.96
CA VAL A 259 -4.33 9.63 14.41
C VAL A 259 -4.02 11.06 14.80
N GLY A 260 -4.80 11.63 15.72
CA GLY A 260 -4.55 12.96 16.24
C GLY A 260 -3.24 12.99 17.00
N ALA A 261 -2.29 13.80 16.56
CA ALA A 261 -1.07 14.07 17.33
C ALA A 261 -1.46 14.86 18.58
N LEU A 262 -1.25 14.25 19.75
CA LEU A 262 -1.51 14.89 21.04
C LEU A 262 -0.45 15.96 21.31
N CYS A 263 -0.83 17.22 21.12
CA CYS A 263 -0.37 18.26 22.04
C CYS A 263 -0.89 17.86 23.42
N ARG A 264 -0.01 17.38 24.30
CA ARG A 264 -0.34 17.29 25.72
C ARG A 264 -0.60 18.72 26.20
N HIS A 265 -1.76 18.96 26.80
CA HIS A 265 -1.95 20.09 27.72
C HIS A 265 -1.04 19.92 28.93
#